data_AF-A0A524A220-F1
#
_entry.id   AF-A0A524A220-F1
#
_cell.length_a   1.000
_cell.length_b   1.000
_cell.length_c   1.000
_cell.angle_alpha   90.00
_cell.angle_beta   90.00
_cell.angle_gamma   90.00
#
_symmetry.space_group_name_H-M   'P 1'
#
loop_
_entity.id
_entity.type
_entity.pdbx_description
1 polymer ?
#
loop_
_entity_poly.entity_id
_entity_poly.type
_entity_poly.pdbx_seq_one_letter_code
_entity_poly.pdbx_strand_id
1 'polypeptide(L)'
;MKVGIVASDRREWHVQRLTEELEGRGAEAYMLPATRFLSRVGVEPKLSVRGYPIDDYDAVIVRKVPGGTAEGVFYRMDVLHRLEDVGVYVINPADAIEVAVDKFYTSARLEEAGISTPRT
;
A
#
# COMPACT_ATOMS: atom_id res chain seq x y z
N MET A 1 7.34 -12.13 -12.53
CA MET A 1 7.09 -10.88 -11.77
C MET A 1 6.16 -11.22 -10.64
N LYS A 2 6.48 -10.82 -9.41
CA LYS A 2 5.70 -11.06 -8.19
C LYS A 2 5.07 -9.75 -7.73
N VAL A 3 3.74 -9.69 -7.72
CA VAL A 3 2.97 -8.48 -7.43
C VAL A 3 2.05 -8.70 -6.23
N GLY A 4 2.16 -7.81 -5.26
CA GLY A 4 1.30 -7.79 -4.07
C GLY A 4 0.11 -6.87 -4.30
N ILE A 5 -1.06 -7.22 -3.77
CA ILE A 5 -2.25 -6.38 -3.78
C ILE A 5 -2.67 -6.15 -2.34
N VAL A 6 -2.41 -4.96 -1.79
CA VAL A 6 -2.83 -4.64 -0.42
C VAL A 6 -4.34 -4.42 -0.38
N ALA A 7 -5.05 -5.41 0.17
CA ALA A 7 -6.51 -5.41 0.25
C ALA A 7 -7.00 -6.25 1.44
N SER A 8 -8.31 -6.21 1.70
CA SER A 8 -8.90 -6.88 2.88
C SER A 8 -9.71 -8.14 2.56
N ASP A 9 -10.34 -8.22 1.38
CA ASP A 9 -11.15 -9.38 0.97
C ASP A 9 -10.86 -9.75 -0.49
N ARG A 10 -10.60 -11.02 -0.75
CA ARG A 10 -10.35 -11.56 -2.10
C ARG A 10 -11.58 -11.47 -3.01
N ARG A 11 -12.77 -11.29 -2.43
CA ARG A 11 -14.05 -11.15 -3.14
C ARG A 11 -14.35 -9.71 -3.58
N GLU A 12 -13.57 -8.73 -3.15
CA GLU A 12 -13.71 -7.36 -3.66
C GLU A 12 -13.40 -7.36 -5.17
N TRP A 13 -14.30 -6.79 -5.98
CA TRP A 13 -14.23 -6.85 -7.45
C TRP A 13 -12.87 -6.37 -7.99
N HIS A 14 -12.27 -5.35 -7.38
CA HIS A 14 -10.99 -4.80 -7.81
C HIS A 14 -9.83 -5.76 -7.51
N VAL A 15 -9.92 -6.59 -6.46
CA VAL A 15 -8.90 -7.60 -6.15
C VAL A 15 -8.99 -8.71 -7.18
N GLN A 16 -10.19 -9.20 -7.48
CA GLN A 16 -10.42 -10.23 -8.50
C GLN A 16 -9.92 -9.75 -9.85
N ARG A 17 -10.33 -8.54 -10.27
CA ARG A 17 -9.93 -7.98 -11.56
C ARG A 17 -8.42 -7.75 -11.68
N LEU A 18 -7.78 -7.20 -10.65
CA LEU A 18 -6.33 -7.01 -10.66
C LEU A 18 -5.59 -8.35 -10.69
N THR A 19 -6.05 -9.34 -9.92
CA THR A 19 -5.47 -10.69 -9.90
C THR A 19 -5.57 -11.32 -11.29
N GLU A 20 -6.76 -11.35 -11.89
CA GLU A 20 -6.99 -11.91 -13.22
C GLU A 20 -6.12 -11.25 -14.31
N GLU A 21 -6.02 -9.92 -14.31
CA GLU A 21 -5.24 -9.19 -15.31
C GLU A 21 -3.72 -9.32 -15.13
N LEU A 22 -3.25 -9.41 -13.89
CA LEU A 22 -1.83 -9.66 -13.60
C LEU A 22 -1.44 -11.09 -13.98
N GLU A 23 -2.25 -12.07 -13.59
CA GLU A 23 -2.03 -13.48 -13.93
C GLU A 23 -2.13 -13.72 -15.44
N GLY A 24 -3.09 -13.07 -16.13
CA GLY A 24 -3.22 -13.10 -17.58
C GLY A 24 -2.02 -12.54 -18.34
N ARG A 25 -1.17 -11.73 -17.67
CA ARG A 25 0.10 -11.20 -18.20
C ARG A 25 1.32 -12.00 -17.74
N GLY A 26 1.12 -13.11 -17.04
CA GLY A 26 2.19 -13.99 -16.54
C GLY A 26 2.85 -13.52 -15.25
N ALA A 27 2.23 -12.60 -14.50
CA ALA A 27 2.68 -12.23 -13.15
C ALA A 27 2.05 -13.13 -12.08
N GLU A 28 2.77 -13.37 -10.99
CA GLU A 28 2.22 -13.99 -9.79
C GLU A 28 1.59 -12.89 -8.92
N ALA A 29 0.30 -13.05 -8.58
CA ALA A 29 -0.46 -12.03 -7.86
C ALA A 29 -0.92 -12.54 -6.48
N TYR A 30 -0.61 -11.78 -5.42
CA TYR A 30 -0.93 -12.17 -4.04
C TYR A 30 -1.68 -11.06 -3.31
N MET A 31 -2.82 -11.38 -2.71
CA MET A 31 -3.50 -10.45 -1.81
C MET A 31 -2.75 -10.37 -0.47
N LEU A 32 -2.33 -9.16 -0.09
CA LEU A 32 -1.57 -8.86 1.11
C LEU A 32 -2.43 -8.09 2.13
N PRO A 33 -2.96 -8.74 3.18
CA PRO A 33 -3.71 -8.01 4.21
C PRO A 33 -2.77 -7.15 5.07
N ALA A 34 -2.90 -5.81 4.97
CA ALA A 34 -2.06 -4.87 5.71
C ALA A 34 -2.10 -5.06 7.24
N THR A 35 -3.20 -5.59 7.76
CA THR A 35 -3.35 -5.94 9.19
C THR A 35 -2.43 -7.06 9.65
N ARG A 36 -1.75 -7.75 8.72
CA ARG A 36 -0.83 -8.86 8.98
C ARG A 36 0.61 -8.53 8.55
N PHE A 37 0.88 -7.26 8.25
CA PHE A 37 2.23 -6.76 8.04
C PHE A 37 3.08 -6.93 9.29
N LEU A 38 4.35 -7.21 9.05
CA LEU A 38 5.38 -7.26 10.07
C LEU A 38 6.68 -6.74 9.46
N SER A 39 7.22 -5.67 10.05
CA SER A 39 8.52 -5.10 9.75
C SER A 39 9.51 -5.41 10.88
N ARG A 40 10.75 -5.75 10.52
CA ARG A 40 11.85 -6.09 11.43
C ARG A 40 13.06 -5.20 11.14
N VAL A 41 13.80 -4.88 12.20
CA VAL A 41 15.05 -4.11 12.12
C VAL A 41 16.21 -5.02 12.50
N GLY A 42 17.24 -5.05 11.65
CA GLY A 42 18.46 -5.84 11.90
C GLY A 42 18.36 -7.34 11.63
N VAL A 43 17.24 -7.83 11.07
CA VAL A 43 17.02 -9.26 10.76
C VAL A 43 16.26 -9.39 9.44
N GLU A 44 16.63 -10.41 8.65
CA GLU A 44 15.94 -10.79 7.41
C GLU A 44 14.90 -11.92 7.66
N PRO A 45 13.77 -11.95 6.93
CA PRO A 45 13.30 -10.92 6.01
C PRO A 45 12.89 -9.65 6.77
N LYS A 46 13.26 -8.48 6.23
CA LYS A 46 12.87 -7.19 6.82
C LYS A 46 11.36 -7.04 6.85
N LEU A 47 10.63 -7.52 5.85
CA LEU A 47 9.19 -7.35 5.72
C LEU A 47 8.52 -8.69 5.43
N SER A 48 7.40 -8.93 6.11
CA SER A 48 6.62 -10.13 5.87
C SER A 48 5.12 -9.92 6.08
N VAL A 49 4.33 -10.77 5.43
CA VAL A 49 2.87 -10.85 5.63
C VAL A 49 2.51 -12.27 6.00
N ARG A 50 1.90 -12.45 7.17
CA ARG A 50 1.60 -13.80 7.71
C ARG A 50 2.83 -14.73 7.73
N GLY A 51 4.02 -14.18 7.94
CA GLY A 51 5.29 -14.93 7.95
C GLY A 51 5.94 -15.14 6.58
N TYR A 52 5.28 -14.80 5.47
CA TYR A 52 5.88 -14.88 4.14
C TYR A 52 6.65 -13.60 3.83
N PRO A 53 7.91 -13.68 3.37
CA PRO A 53 8.68 -12.51 2.95
C PRO A 53 7.97 -11.72 1.85
N ILE A 54 8.08 -10.40 1.91
CA ILE A 54 7.60 -9.50 0.85
C ILE A 54 8.67 -8.52 0.34
N ASP A 55 9.90 -8.63 0.85
CA ASP A 55 11.03 -7.81 0.40
C ASP A 55 11.46 -8.11 -1.04
N ASP A 56 11.07 -9.28 -1.57
CA ASP A 56 11.42 -9.79 -2.90
C ASP A 56 10.35 -9.51 -3.97
N TYR A 57 9.30 -8.75 -3.64
CA TYR A 57 8.24 -8.42 -4.58
C TYR A 57 8.72 -7.37 -5.59
N ASP A 58 8.36 -7.53 -6.86
CA ASP A 58 8.67 -6.52 -7.87
C ASP A 58 7.81 -5.26 -7.69
N ALA A 59 6.55 -5.45 -7.27
CA ALA A 59 5.62 -4.35 -7.05
C ALA A 59 4.54 -4.68 -6.00
N VAL A 60 3.98 -3.65 -5.38
CA VAL A 60 2.84 -3.74 -4.45
C VAL A 60 1.79 -2.69 -4.80
N ILE A 61 0.60 -3.13 -5.18
CA ILE A 61 -0.56 -2.27 -5.46
C ILE A 61 -1.39 -2.09 -4.19
N VAL A 62 -1.40 -0.89 -3.63
CA VAL A 62 -2.16 -0.51 -2.46
C VAL A 62 -3.59 -0.14 -2.84
N ARG A 63 -4.56 -0.99 -2.49
CA ARG A 63 -6.00 -0.74 -2.72
C ARG A 63 -6.73 -0.33 -1.46
N LYS A 64 -6.32 -0.85 -0.31
CA LYS A 64 -6.98 -0.58 0.97
C LYS A 64 -6.01 -0.74 2.12
N VAL A 65 -5.77 0.35 2.83
CA VAL A 65 -5.20 0.32 4.18
C VAL A 65 -6.38 0.43 5.16
N PRO A 66 -6.75 -0.66 5.87
CA PRO A 66 -7.89 -0.61 6.78
C PRO A 66 -7.63 0.37 7.92
N GLY A 67 -8.70 0.93 8.49
CA GLY A 67 -8.62 1.76 9.69
C GLY A 67 -8.24 0.95 10.94
N GLY A 68 -8.18 1.63 12.08
CA GLY A 68 -7.80 1.04 13.37
C GLY A 68 -7.41 2.14 14.35
N THR A 69 -6.58 1.80 15.34
CA THR A 69 -5.91 2.80 16.17
C THR A 69 -4.97 3.64 15.31
N ALA A 70 -4.72 4.89 15.70
CA ALA A 70 -3.79 5.78 14.99
C ALA A 70 -2.42 5.11 14.82
N GLU A 71 -1.86 4.57 15.91
CA GLU A 71 -0.60 3.81 15.89
C GLU A 71 -0.63 2.62 14.92
N GLY A 72 -1.73 1.87 14.88
CA GLY A 72 -1.89 0.75 13.97
C GLY A 72 -2.00 1.15 12.50
N VAL A 73 -2.55 2.34 12.21
CA VAL A 73 -2.59 2.90 10.86
C VAL A 73 -1.22 3.44 10.46
N PHE A 74 -0.56 4.21 11.34
CA PHE A 74 0.80 4.70 11.11
C PHE A 74 1.77 3.55 10.83
N TYR A 75 1.74 2.49 11.64
CA TYR A 75 2.57 1.32 11.41
C TYR A 75 2.36 0.68 10.03
N ARG A 76 1.11 0.67 9.52
CA ARG A 76 0.83 0.14 8.18
C ARG A 76 1.42 1.03 7.09
N MET A 77 1.40 2.34 7.27
CA MET A 77 2.05 3.29 6.36
C MET A 77 3.58 3.16 6.44
N ASP A 78 4.15 3.02 7.64
CA ASP A 78 5.59 2.80 7.84
C ASP A 78 6.08 1.55 7.10
N VAL A 79 5.28 0.47 7.08
CA VAL A 79 5.57 -0.73 6.30
C VAL A 79 5.58 -0.46 4.78
N LEU A 80 4.69 0.40 4.29
CA LEU A 80 4.68 0.77 2.87
C LEU A 80 5.91 1.61 2.50
N HIS A 81 6.26 2.62 3.32
CA HIS A 81 7.53 3.34 3.17
C HIS A 81 8.72 2.38 3.17
N ARG A 82 8.70 1.39 4.07
CA ARG A 82 9.78 0.40 4.17
C ARG A 82 9.88 -0.52 2.95
N LEU A 83 8.75 -0.83 2.29
CA LEU A 83 8.76 -1.54 1.01
C LEU A 83 9.48 -0.72 -0.06
N GLU A 84 9.20 0.58 -0.12
CA GLU A 84 9.87 1.51 -1.04
C GLU A 84 11.38 1.58 -0.75
N ASP A 85 11.78 1.68 0.53
CA ASP A 85 13.19 1.69 0.96
C ASP A 85 13.99 0.46 0.49
N VAL A 86 13.34 -0.71 0.41
CA VAL A 86 13.99 -1.95 -0.03
C VAL A 86 13.86 -2.21 -1.53
N GLY A 87 13.33 -1.25 -2.29
CA GLY A 87 13.28 -1.26 -3.74
C GLY A 87 12.02 -1.89 -4.34
N VAL A 88 11.01 -2.21 -3.53
CA VAL A 88 9.72 -2.68 -4.03
C VAL A 88 8.95 -1.50 -4.61
N TYR A 89 8.42 -1.65 -5.83
CA TYR A 89 7.65 -0.58 -6.46
C TYR A 89 6.22 -0.49 -5.88
N VAL A 90 5.95 0.52 -5.05
CA VAL A 90 4.64 0.67 -4.38
C VAL A 90 3.72 1.60 -5.17
N ILE A 91 2.49 1.16 -5.43
CA ILE A 91 1.48 1.85 -6.24
C ILE A 91 0.15 1.93 -5.48
N ASN A 92 -0.30 3.05 -4.96
CA ASN A 92 0.38 4.35 -4.91
C ASN A 92 1.42 4.36 -3.79
N PRO A 93 2.47 5.19 -3.90
CA PRO A 93 3.49 5.34 -2.86
C PRO A 93 2.87 5.86 -1.56
N ALA A 94 3.53 5.58 -0.44
CA ALA A 94 3.01 5.83 0.89
C ALA A 94 2.76 7.33 1.14
N ASP A 95 3.65 8.20 0.65
CA ASP A 95 3.54 9.65 0.75
C ASP A 95 2.27 10.20 0.07
N ALA A 96 1.96 9.72 -1.13
CA ALA A 96 0.78 10.11 -1.89
C ALA A 96 -0.50 9.67 -1.18
N ILE A 97 -0.49 8.50 -0.52
CA ILE A 97 -1.61 8.02 0.28
C ILE A 97 -1.81 8.89 1.51
N GLU A 98 -0.74 9.24 2.24
CA GLU A 98 -0.79 10.09 3.43
C GLU A 98 -1.36 11.47 3.11
N VAL A 99 -0.96 12.07 1.99
CA VAL A 99 -1.53 13.34 1.53
C VAL A 99 -3.00 13.15 1.19
N ALA A 100 -3.34 12.18 0.34
CA ALA A 100 -4.69 12.00 -0.21
C ALA A 100 -5.75 11.63 0.85
N VAL A 101 -5.36 11.01 1.96
CA VAL A 101 -6.30 10.65 3.04
C VAL A 101 -6.59 11.84 3.96
N ASP A 102 -5.63 12.74 4.17
CA ASP A 102 -5.84 13.97 4.92
C ASP A 102 -6.51 15.01 4.03
N LYS A 103 -7.83 15.19 4.24
CA LYS A 103 -8.63 16.12 3.44
C LYS A 103 -8.21 17.57 3.62
N PHE A 104 -7.79 17.97 4.82
CA PHE A 104 -7.33 19.33 5.03
C PHE A 104 -6.04 19.57 4.25
N TYR A 105 -5.08 18.65 4.39
CA TYR A 105 -3.80 18.79 3.72
C TYR A 105 -3.88 18.63 2.20
N THR A 106 -4.73 17.72 1.72
CA THR A 106 -5.07 17.62 0.30
C THR A 106 -5.63 18.95 -0.21
N SER A 107 -6.61 19.54 0.47
CA SER A 107 -7.19 20.82 0.06
C SER A 107 -6.16 21.95 0.04
N ALA A 108 -5.29 22.03 1.05
CA ALA A 108 -4.20 23.02 1.08
C ALA A 108 -3.24 22.82 -0.11
N ARG A 109 -2.83 21.57 -0.39
CA ARG A 109 -1.97 21.22 -1.53
C ARG A 109 -2.59 21.56 -2.88
N LEU A 110 -3.90 21.34 -3.03
CA LEU A 110 -4.64 21.69 -4.24
C LEU A 110 -4.70 23.22 -4.41
N GLU A 111 -4.96 23.96 -3.34
CA GLU A 111 -4.99 25.43 -3.35
C GLU A 111 -3.61 26.03 -3.68
N GLU A 112 -2.54 25.56 -3.04
CA GLU A 112 -1.14 25.93 -3.33
C GLU A 112 -0.76 25.65 -4.80
N ALA A 113 -1.32 24.58 -5.40
CA ALA A 113 -1.11 24.23 -6.79
C ALA A 113 -2.01 25.02 -7.78
N GLY A 114 -2.84 25.94 -7.29
CA GLY A 114 -3.76 26.75 -8.11
C GLY A 114 -5.02 26.01 -8.59
N ILE A 115 -5.34 24.86 -7.98
CA ILE A 115 -6.55 24.09 -8.28
C ILE A 115 -7.70 24.65 -7.43
N SER A 116 -8.82 24.98 -8.09
CA SER A 116 -10.02 25.53 -7.42
C SER A 116 -10.51 24.59 -6.31
N THR A 117 -10.43 25.07 -5.08
CA THR A 117 -10.73 24.30 -3.85
C THR A 117 -11.73 25.09 -3.00
N PRO A 118 -12.82 24.47 -2.49
CA PRO A 118 -13.79 25.17 -1.64
C PRO A 118 -13.16 25.71 -0.35
N ARG A 119 -13.67 26.87 0.13
CA ARG A 119 -13.32 27.38 1.46
C ARG A 119 -13.71 26.34 2.51
N THR A 120 -12.77 26.01 3.40
CA THR A 120 -12.90 25.00 4.46
C THR A 120 -12.81 25.65 5.83
#